data_AF-A0A1D7YK91-F1
#
_entry.id   AF-A0A1D7YK91-F1
#
_cell.length_a   1.000
_cell.length_b   1.000
_cell.length_c   1.000
_cell.angle_alpha   90.00
_cell.angle_beta   90.00
_cell.angle_gamma   90.00
#
_symmetry.space_group_name_H-M   'P 1'
#
loop_
_entity.id
_entity.type
_entity.pdbx_description
1 polymer ?
#
loop_
_entity_poly.entity_id
_entity_poly.type
_entity_poly.pdbx_seq_one_letter_code
_entity_poly.pdbx_strand_id
1 'polypeptide(L)'
;MIAEKAADLIAGHGLPTAAATPCARSAVLTAQPRARLTDLADTQARAEPEGLDDLWEALASVCPEQILGTWRGIPLNTGHFAQRRLREMRWYGKKFTSPDDVQPLIYHARPVIDYSH
;
A
#
# COMPACT_ATOMS: atom_id res chain seq x y z
N MET A 1 5.42 -5.46 0.85
CA MET A 1 4.15 -5.18 0.14
C MET A 1 4.32 -3.86 -0.56
N ILE A 2 3.84 -3.74 -1.80
CA ILE A 2 3.85 -2.46 -2.51
C ILE A 2 2.46 -1.87 -2.36
N ALA A 3 2.44 -0.60 -1.96
CA ALA A 3 1.23 0.16 -1.77
C ALA A 3 1.12 1.16 -2.93
N GLU A 4 0.06 1.06 -3.71
CA GLU A 4 -0.31 2.08 -4.68
C GLU A 4 -1.41 2.96 -4.12
N LYS A 5 -1.27 4.28 -4.25
CA LYS A 5 -2.28 5.22 -3.78
C LYS A 5 -3.49 5.11 -4.71
N ALA A 6 -4.63 4.66 -4.18
CA ALA A 6 -5.86 4.54 -4.93
C ALA A 6 -6.49 5.93 -5.08
N ALA A 7 -6.16 6.65 -6.15
CA ALA A 7 -6.61 8.01 -6.38
C ALA A 7 -8.12 8.12 -6.72
N ASP A 8 -8.78 7.02 -7.10
CA ASP A 8 -10.04 7.09 -7.87
C ASP A 8 -11.36 7.00 -7.08
N LEU A 9 -11.41 7.22 -5.76
CA LEU A 9 -12.66 6.94 -5.01
C LEU A 9 -13.22 8.00 -4.06
N ILE A 10 -12.77 9.26 -4.04
CA ILE A 10 -13.47 10.29 -3.24
C ILE A 10 -13.60 11.61 -4.01
N ALA A 11 -14.74 11.76 -4.69
CA ALA A 11 -15.35 13.06 -4.87
C ALA A 11 -15.97 13.52 -3.54
N GLY A 12 -15.68 14.76 -3.14
CA GLY A 12 -16.41 15.48 -2.09
C GLY A 12 -15.91 15.26 -0.67
N HIS A 13 -15.06 16.18 -0.20
CA HIS A 13 -15.25 16.98 1.03
C HIS A 13 -13.91 17.67 1.31
N GLY A 14 -13.83 18.96 0.98
CA GLY A 14 -12.67 19.78 1.29
C GLY A 14 -12.54 20.01 2.80
N LEU A 15 -11.30 20.00 3.30
CA LEU A 15 -10.87 20.50 4.60
C LEU A 15 -9.32 20.67 4.57
N PRO A 16 -8.72 21.42 5.50
CA PRO A 16 -7.96 22.63 5.18
C PRO A 16 -6.44 22.43 5.19
N THR A 17 -5.76 23.38 4.53
CA THR A 17 -4.32 23.61 4.57
C THR A 17 -3.85 23.85 6.01
N ALA A 18 -3.35 22.81 6.67
CA ALA A 18 -2.47 22.97 7.83
C ALA A 18 -1.02 22.90 7.34
N ALA A 19 -0.25 23.95 7.64
CA ALA A 19 1.12 24.11 7.23
C ALA A 19 2.01 22.95 7.71
N ALA A 20 2.46 22.13 6.78
CA ALA A 20 3.43 21.08 7.04
C ALA A 20 4.80 21.71 7.35
N THR A 21 5.31 21.50 8.56
CA THR A 21 6.75 21.58 8.82
C THR A 21 7.43 20.61 7.85
N PRO A 22 8.45 21.04 7.07
CA PRO A 22 9.10 20.13 6.15
C PRO A 22 9.98 19.18 6.97
N CYS A 23 9.52 17.93 7.15
CA CYS A 23 10.46 16.85 7.43
C CYS A 23 11.50 16.88 6.30
N ALA A 24 12.74 17.19 6.66
CA ALA A 24 13.81 17.36 5.70
C ALA A 24 13.97 16.08 4.86
N ARG A 25 14.06 16.31 3.55
CA ARG A 25 14.11 15.34 2.46
C ARG A 25 15.25 14.33 2.68
N SER A 26 15.08 13.12 2.14
CA SER A 26 16.23 12.47 1.50
C SER A 26 16.02 12.39 -0.01
N ALA A 27 17.06 12.80 -0.72
CA ALA A 27 17.11 13.02 -2.15
C ALA A 27 17.30 11.69 -2.90
N VAL A 28 16.37 11.45 -3.82
CA VAL A 28 16.48 10.72 -5.09
C VAL A 28 17.77 9.94 -5.34
N LEU A 29 17.68 8.61 -5.19
CA LEU A 29 18.11 7.65 -6.24
C LEU A 29 17.38 6.28 -6.08
N THR A 30 16.05 6.30 -5.93
CA THR A 30 15.26 5.10 -5.59
C THR A 30 14.46 4.53 -6.77
N ALA A 31 14.62 5.09 -7.97
CA ALA A 31 13.85 4.70 -9.15
C ALA A 31 14.08 3.22 -9.51
N GLN A 32 15.32 2.74 -9.39
CA GLN A 32 15.66 1.34 -9.72
C GLN A 32 15.15 0.35 -8.66
N PRO A 33 15.35 0.54 -7.35
CA PRO A 33 14.71 -0.29 -6.32
C PRO A 33 13.19 -0.30 -6.41
N ARG A 34 12.56 0.86 -6.64
CA ARG A 34 11.11 0.97 -6.81
C ARG A 34 10.62 0.22 -8.04
N ALA A 35 11.28 0.40 -9.18
CA ALA A 35 10.92 -0.30 -10.42
C ALA A 35 11.05 -1.82 -10.27
N ARG A 36 12.11 -2.29 -9.59
CA ARG A 36 12.30 -3.73 -9.34
C ARG A 36 11.24 -4.30 -8.39
N LEU A 37 10.86 -3.54 -7.36
CA LEU A 37 9.74 -3.90 -6.50
C LEU A 37 8.45 -4.00 -7.34
N THR A 38 8.13 -2.98 -8.13
CA THR A 38 6.95 -3.01 -9.01
C THR A 38 6.96 -4.22 -9.96
N ASP A 39 8.09 -4.51 -10.60
CA ASP A 39 8.25 -5.69 -11.46
C ASP A 39 7.98 -7.01 -10.73
N LEU A 40 8.51 -7.17 -9.50
CA LEU A 40 8.21 -8.34 -8.67
C LEU A 40 6.72 -8.45 -8.30
N ALA A 41 6.05 -7.31 -8.09
CA ALA A 41 4.62 -7.28 -7.81
C ALA A 41 3.77 -7.59 -9.05
N ASP A 42 4.17 -7.12 -10.23
CA ASP A 42 3.42 -7.33 -11.47
C ASP A 42 3.60 -8.76 -12.01
N THR A 43 4.84 -9.25 -12.03
CA THR A 43 5.18 -10.60 -12.51
C THR A 43 4.81 -11.69 -11.52
N GLN A 44 4.62 -11.32 -10.24
CA GLN A 44 4.49 -12.27 -9.12
C GLN A 44 5.65 -13.28 -9.08
N ALA A 45 6.82 -12.90 -9.60
CA ALA A 45 8.03 -13.71 -9.52
C ALA A 45 8.42 -13.95 -8.06
N ARG A 46 9.02 -15.12 -7.80
CA ARG A 46 9.44 -15.48 -6.45
C ARG A 46 10.54 -14.51 -6.00
N ALA A 47 10.30 -13.85 -4.87
CA ALA A 47 11.23 -12.93 -4.24
C ALA A 47 11.87 -13.60 -3.02
N GLU A 48 13.19 -13.77 -3.05
CA GLU A 48 13.94 -14.28 -1.91
C GLU A 48 14.10 -13.18 -0.84
N PRO A 49 13.99 -13.50 0.46
CA PRO A 49 14.01 -12.51 1.54
C PRO A 49 15.26 -11.61 1.53
N GLU A 50 16.43 -12.18 1.32
CA GLU A 50 17.71 -11.46 1.33
C GLU A 50 17.74 -10.35 0.27
N GLY A 51 17.25 -10.63 -0.95
CA GLY A 51 17.18 -9.62 -2.00
C GLY A 51 16.08 -8.57 -1.79
N LEU A 52 15.09 -8.84 -0.93
CA LEU A 52 14.07 -7.86 -0.55
C LEU A 52 14.58 -6.89 0.50
N ASP A 53 15.43 -7.34 1.42
CA ASP A 53 16.03 -6.49 2.45
C ASP A 53 16.93 -5.43 1.81
N ASP A 54 17.81 -5.83 0.89
CA ASP A 54 18.66 -4.90 0.12
C ASP A 54 17.83 -3.85 -0.65
N LEU A 55 16.72 -4.31 -1.26
CA LEU A 55 15.81 -3.41 -2.00
C LEU A 55 15.08 -2.46 -1.06
N TRP A 56 14.74 -2.91 0.14
CA TRP A 56 14.06 -2.10 1.15
C TRP A 56 14.98 -1.02 1.73
N GLU A 57 16.22 -1.37 2.06
CA GLU A 57 17.23 -0.43 2.58
C GLU A 57 17.54 0.70 1.59
N ALA A 58 17.47 0.42 0.30
CA ALA A 58 17.70 1.41 -0.75
C ALA A 58 16.53 2.39 -0.97
N LEU A 59 15.39 2.23 -0.31
CA LEU A 59 14.24 3.13 -0.44
C LEU A 59 14.36 4.37 0.45
N ALA A 60 13.90 5.50 -0.09
CA ALA A 60 13.80 6.74 0.66
C ALA A 60 12.66 6.63 1.68
N SER A 61 12.95 7.06 2.91
CA SER A 61 11.93 7.23 3.93
C SER A 61 10.94 8.35 3.55
N VAL A 62 9.70 8.20 3.97
CA VAL A 62 8.62 9.18 3.77
C VAL A 62 8.07 9.63 5.11
N CYS A 63 7.48 10.82 5.13
CA CYS A 63 6.88 11.41 6.32
C CYS A 63 5.46 10.86 6.53
N PRO A 64 4.94 10.82 7.76
CA PRO A 64 3.58 10.36 8.06
C PRO A 64 2.49 11.07 7.23
N GLU A 65 2.67 12.36 6.97
CA GLU A 65 1.72 13.17 6.20
C GLU A 65 1.66 12.73 4.73
N GLN A 66 2.74 12.14 4.21
CA GLN A 66 2.85 11.68 2.81
C GLN A 66 2.15 10.35 2.57
N ILE A 67 1.90 9.56 3.64
CA ILE A 67 1.24 8.25 3.55
C ILE A 67 -0.28 8.32 3.79
N LEU A 68 -0.83 9.50 4.03
CA LEU A 68 -2.27 9.67 4.23
C LEU A 68 -3.08 9.31 2.96
N GLY A 69 -4.24 8.71 3.17
CA GLY A 69 -5.16 8.26 2.14
C GLY A 69 -5.32 6.74 2.04
N THR A 70 -5.98 6.30 0.98
CA THR A 70 -6.27 4.89 0.72
C THR A 70 -5.21 4.27 -0.20
N TRP A 71 -4.74 3.09 0.17
CA TRP A 71 -3.70 2.37 -0.52
C TRP A 71 -4.16 0.97 -0.86
N ARG A 72 -4.05 0.60 -2.14
CA ARG A 72 -4.22 -0.78 -2.59
C ARG A 72 -2.95 -1.56 -2.28
N GLY A 73 -3.10 -2.69 -1.60
CA GLY A 73 -1.98 -3.55 -1.26
C GLY A 73 -1.74 -4.62 -2.33
N ILE A 74 -0.49 -4.79 -2.72
CA ILE A 74 -0.07 -5.92 -3.58
C ILE A 74 0.92 -6.79 -2.79
N PRO A 75 0.61 -8.08 -2.58
CA PRO A 75 1.55 -9.01 -1.95
C PRO A 75 2.70 -9.33 -2.93
N LEU A 76 3.92 -9.38 -2.40
CA LEU A 76 5.07 -9.92 -3.11
C LEU A 76 5.12 -11.43 -2.88
N ASN A 77 5.47 -12.20 -3.91
CA ASN A 77 5.52 -13.65 -3.83
C ASN A 77 6.77 -14.14 -3.10
N THR A 78 6.72 -14.13 -1.76
CA THR A 78 7.75 -14.73 -0.88
C THR A 78 7.46 -16.18 -0.51
N GLY A 79 6.41 -16.81 -1.05
CA GLY A 79 5.93 -18.13 -0.62
C GLY A 79 5.28 -18.18 0.78
N HIS A 80 5.15 -17.04 1.47
CA HIS A 80 4.61 -17.00 2.84
C HIS A 80 3.09 -17.23 2.90
N PHE A 81 2.65 -18.08 3.83
CA PHE A 81 1.26 -18.48 4.00
C PHE A 81 0.28 -17.31 4.21
N ALA A 82 0.70 -16.22 4.86
CA ALA A 82 -0.15 -15.05 5.08
C ALA A 82 -0.67 -14.44 3.76
N GLN A 83 0.09 -14.55 2.66
CA GLN A 83 -0.38 -14.07 1.36
C GLN A 83 -1.62 -14.84 0.89
N ARG A 84 -1.65 -16.16 1.13
CA ARG A 84 -2.80 -17.00 0.81
C ARG A 84 -4.03 -16.55 1.58
N ARG A 85 -3.90 -16.32 2.89
CA ARG A 85 -4.98 -15.82 3.73
C ARG A 85 -5.51 -14.45 3.28
N LEU A 86 -4.64 -13.51 2.92
CA LEU A 86 -5.06 -12.18 2.46
C LEU A 86 -5.88 -12.24 1.17
N ARG A 87 -5.53 -13.15 0.24
CA ARG A 87 -6.32 -13.39 -0.97
C ARG A 87 -7.68 -14.00 -0.65
N GLU A 88 -7.73 -15.01 0.22
CA GLU A 88 -8.98 -15.65 0.65
C GLU A 88 -9.95 -14.65 1.28
N MET A 89 -9.42 -13.72 2.09
CA MET A 89 -10.22 -12.65 2.72
C MET A 89 -10.63 -11.53 1.75
N ARG A 90 -10.20 -11.56 0.47
CA ARG A 90 -10.41 -10.49 -0.52
C ARG A 90 -9.92 -9.13 0.00
N TRP A 91 -8.76 -9.14 0.65
CA TRP A 91 -8.12 -7.94 1.15
C TRP A 91 -7.80 -7.00 -0.02
N TYR A 92 -8.24 -5.75 0.12
CA TYR A 92 -7.98 -4.68 -0.83
C TYR A 92 -6.75 -3.87 -0.45
N GLY A 93 -6.64 -3.50 0.84
CA GLY A 93 -5.61 -2.56 1.24
C GLY A 93 -5.79 -1.93 2.61
N LYS A 94 -5.31 -0.69 2.74
CA LYS A 94 -5.28 0.08 3.99
C LYS A 94 -5.71 1.52 3.74
N LYS A 95 -6.20 2.19 4.78
CA LYS A 95 -6.44 3.63 4.76
C LYS A 95 -5.82 4.28 5.98
N PHE A 96 -5.04 5.32 5.76
CA PHE A 96 -4.50 6.18 6.80
C PHE A 96 -5.35 7.45 6.81
N THR A 97 -6.16 7.61 7.86
CA THR A 97 -7.03 8.79 8.02
C THR A 97 -6.25 9.94 8.65
N SER A 98 -5.38 9.62 9.62
CA SER A 98 -4.43 10.55 10.25
C SER A 98 -3.16 9.78 10.67
N PRO A 99 -2.11 10.47 11.16
CA PRO A 99 -0.92 9.78 11.70
C PRO A 99 -1.23 8.76 12.81
N ASP A 100 -2.29 8.98 13.58
CA ASP A 100 -2.68 8.15 14.72
C ASP A 100 -3.94 7.30 14.46
N ASP A 101 -4.57 7.43 13.29
CA ASP A 101 -5.79 6.67 12.91
C ASP A 101 -5.60 5.94 11.57
N VAL A 102 -5.62 4.62 11.65
CA VAL A 102 -5.44 3.71 10.52
C VAL A 102 -6.52 2.63 10.49
N GLN A 103 -7.01 2.39 9.27
CA GLN A 103 -7.83 1.22 8.94
C GLN A 103 -6.93 0.20 8.24
N PRO A 104 -6.39 -0.80 8.97
CA PRO A 104 -5.30 -1.65 8.47
C PRO A 104 -5.76 -2.76 7.53
N LEU A 105 -7.06 -3.05 7.49
CA LEU A 105 -7.64 -4.18 6.75
C LEU A 105 -8.94 -3.74 6.10
N ILE A 106 -8.84 -3.26 4.85
CA ILE A 106 -9.98 -2.98 3.99
C ILE A 106 -10.22 -4.18 3.10
N TYR A 107 -11.46 -4.63 3.02
CA TYR A 107 -11.87 -5.79 2.22
C TYR A 107 -12.92 -5.38 1.19
N HIS A 108 -12.97 -6.08 0.06
CA HIS A 108 -14.10 -5.93 -0.85
C HIS A 108 -15.35 -6.54 -0.23
N ALA A 109 -16.44 -5.75 -0.20
CA ALA A 109 -17.75 -6.26 0.18
C ALA A 109 -18.11 -7.49 -0.67
N ARG A 110 -18.73 -8.49 -0.04
CA ARG A 110 -19.44 -9.52 -0.80
C ARG A 110 -20.72 -8.89 -1.35
N PRO A 111 -21.09 -9.15 -2.61
CA PRO A 111 -22.41 -8.78 -3.08
C PRO A 111 -23.45 -9.48 -2.20
N VAL A 112 -24.44 -8.73 -1.72
CA VAL A 112 -25.61 -9.31 -1.08
C VAL A 112 -26.39 -9.99 -2.20
N ILE A 113 -26.46 -11.32 -2.17
CA ILE A 113 -27.38 -12.05 -3.04
C ILE A 113 -28.76 -11.90 -2.39
N ASP A 114 -29.63 -11.12 -3.04
CA ASP A 114 -31.04 -11.05 -2.64
C ASP A 114 -31.73 -12.35 -3.09
N TYR A 115 -32.18 -13.13 -2.11
CA TYR A 115 -33.02 -14.31 -2.31
C TYR A 115 -34.47 -13.97 -1.99
N SER A 116 -35.01 -12.92 -2.63
CA SER A 116 -36.44 -12.66 -2.58
C SER A 116 -37.16 -13.69 -3.45
N HIS A 117 -37.81 -14.64 -2.79
CA HIS A 117 -38.73 -15.64 -3.35
C HIS A 117 -40.10 -15.03 -3.65
#